data_AF-A0A7J8ICX5-F1
#
_entry.id   AF-A0A7J8ICX5-F1
#
_cell.length_a   1.000
_cell.length_b   1.000
_cell.length_c   1.000
_cell.angle_alpha   90.00
_cell.angle_beta   90.00
_cell.angle_gamma   90.00
#
_symmetry.space_group_name_H-M   'P 1'
#
loop_
_entity.id
_entity.type
_entity.pdbx_description
1 polymer ?
#
loop_
_entity_poly.entity_id
_entity_poly.type
_entity_poly.pdbx_seq_one_letter_code
_entity_poly.pdbx_strand_id
1 'polypeptide(L)'
;MWNRRHGRLRTVGCGMEELRRRRREREAELRKARREQQLVSKRLLRDDTPEEAEGGCVALILGEAEIQQFLWLAQRGTGEKEREGALVSLRRGLQHPETQQTFIRSAEGQYADPGRAPDQQPGSAAA
;
A
#
# COMPACT_ATOMS: atom_id res chain seq x y z
N MET A 1 19.04 -34.26 -54.87
CA MET A 1 18.82 -35.18 -53.72
C MET A 1 20.10 -35.25 -52.91
N TRP A 2 20.26 -34.45 -51.85
CA TRP A 2 21.43 -34.55 -50.97
C TRP A 2 21.05 -35.35 -49.71
N ASN A 3 21.59 -36.56 -49.63
CA ASN A 3 21.35 -37.50 -48.54
C ASN A 3 21.96 -36.98 -47.22
N ARG A 4 21.09 -36.92 -46.21
CA ARG A 4 21.38 -36.60 -44.83
C ARG A 4 22.23 -37.72 -44.21
N ARG A 5 23.55 -37.54 -44.15
CA ARG A 5 24.43 -38.35 -43.30
C ARG A 5 24.70 -37.61 -42.00
N HIS A 6 23.73 -37.65 -41.07
CA HIS A 6 24.01 -37.31 -39.67
C HIS A 6 24.77 -38.48 -39.05
N GLY A 7 26.10 -38.44 -39.23
CA GLY A 7 27.03 -39.32 -38.56
C GLY A 7 26.90 -39.19 -37.04
N ARG A 8 27.02 -40.35 -36.39
CA ARG A 8 27.01 -40.60 -34.95
C ARG A 8 28.08 -39.77 -34.20
N LEU A 9 27.81 -38.51 -33.90
CA LEU A 9 28.65 -37.68 -33.03
C LEU A 9 27.87 -37.15 -31.80
N ARG A 10 26.87 -37.91 -31.32
CA ARG A 10 25.98 -37.46 -30.24
C ARG A 10 26.50 -37.67 -28.81
N THR A 11 27.68 -38.25 -28.61
CA THR A 11 28.11 -38.67 -27.26
C THR A 11 29.22 -37.80 -26.64
N VAL A 12 29.95 -36.99 -27.41
CA VAL A 12 31.07 -36.17 -26.88
C VAL A 12 30.66 -34.71 -26.59
N GLY A 13 29.58 -34.23 -27.21
CA GLY A 13 29.06 -32.87 -26.98
C GLY A 13 28.29 -32.69 -25.66
N CYS A 14 27.81 -33.78 -25.05
CA CYS A 14 26.89 -33.73 -23.91
C CYS A 14 27.53 -33.10 -22.67
N GLY A 15 28.80 -33.39 -22.39
CA GLY A 15 29.52 -32.78 -21.26
C GLY A 15 29.85 -31.30 -21.46
N MET A 16 30.23 -30.89 -22.68
CA MET A 16 30.56 -29.48 -22.95
C MET A 16 29.31 -28.60 -22.99
N GLU A 17 28.19 -29.11 -23.49
CA GLU A 17 26.90 -28.41 -23.42
C GLU A 17 26.37 -28.30 -21.99
N GLU A 18 26.58 -29.30 -21.15
CA GLU A 18 26.29 -29.23 -19.71
C GLU A 18 27.15 -28.20 -18.99
N LEU A 19 28.45 -28.10 -19.30
CA LEU A 19 29.32 -27.07 -18.74
C LEU A 19 28.87 -25.66 -19.18
N ARG A 20 28.45 -25.50 -20.44
CA ARG A 20 27.86 -24.24 -20.93
C ARG A 20 26.52 -23.93 -20.29
N ARG A 21 25.70 -24.94 -20.00
CA ARG A 21 24.43 -24.79 -19.27
C ARG A 21 24.69 -24.33 -17.84
N ARG A 22 25.59 -25.00 -17.12
CA ARG A 22 26.02 -24.62 -15.76
C ARG A 22 26.61 -23.22 -15.70
N ARG A 23 27.36 -22.79 -16.72
CA ARG A 23 27.87 -21.41 -16.82
C ARG A 23 26.73 -20.40 -16.95
N ARG A 24 25.73 -20.68 -17.79
CA ARG A 24 24.55 -19.83 -17.96
C ARG A 24 23.68 -19.77 -16.70
N GLU A 25 23.48 -20.90 -16.04
CA GLU A 25 22.76 -21.01 -14.76
C GLU A 25 23.44 -20.14 -13.68
N ARG A 26 24.75 -20.31 -13.47
CA ARG A 26 25.53 -19.51 -12.51
C ARG A 26 25.49 -18.01 -12.83
N GLU A 27 25.59 -17.65 -14.11
CA GLU A 27 25.53 -16.24 -14.52
C GLU A 27 24.12 -15.65 -14.34
N ALA A 28 23.07 -16.44 -14.57
CA ALA A 28 21.68 -16.05 -14.31
C ALA A 28 21.43 -15.86 -12.81
N GLU A 29 21.93 -16.77 -11.96
CA GLU A 29 21.90 -16.65 -10.50
C GLU A 29 22.61 -15.37 -10.03
N LEU A 30 23.80 -15.08 -10.55
CA LEU A 30 24.53 -13.85 -10.21
C LEU A 30 23.78 -12.58 -10.64
N ARG A 31 23.17 -12.57 -11.83
CA ARG A 31 22.31 -11.45 -12.26
C ARG A 31 21.09 -11.30 -11.37
N LYS A 32 20.46 -12.42 -10.97
CA LYS A 32 19.30 -12.44 -10.08
C LYS A 32 19.68 -11.91 -8.70
N ALA A 33 20.79 -12.39 -8.11
CA ALA A 33 21.30 -11.94 -6.82
C ALA A 33 21.68 -10.44 -6.84
N ARG A 34 22.32 -9.95 -7.91
CA ARG A 34 22.60 -8.51 -8.05
C ARG A 34 21.32 -7.68 -8.14
N ARG A 35 20.33 -8.16 -8.89
CA ARG A 35 19.00 -7.53 -8.94
C ARG A 35 18.35 -7.57 -7.56
N GLU A 36 18.33 -8.70 -6.89
CA GLU A 36 17.77 -8.86 -5.54
C GLU A 36 18.47 -7.94 -4.54
N GLN A 37 19.80 -7.86 -4.51
CA GLN A 37 20.55 -6.90 -3.67
C GLN A 37 20.21 -5.43 -3.98
N GLN A 38 20.09 -5.06 -5.26
CA GLN A 38 19.64 -3.71 -5.66
C GLN A 38 18.15 -3.47 -5.40
N LEU A 39 17.36 -4.54 -5.36
CA LEU A 39 15.95 -4.51 -5.06
C LEU A 39 15.72 -4.60 -3.56
N VAL A 40 16.65 -5.02 -2.72
CA VAL A 40 16.52 -4.99 -1.24
C VAL A 40 16.59 -3.54 -0.74
N SER A 41 17.35 -2.67 -1.41
CA SER A 41 17.40 -1.23 -1.10
C SER A 41 16.28 -0.41 -1.75
N LYS A 42 15.41 -1.03 -2.57
CA LYS A 42 14.29 -0.34 -3.26
C LYS A 42 12.93 -0.97 -2.99
N ARG A 43 12.88 -2.27 -2.76
CA ARG A 43 11.75 -2.99 -2.19
C ARG A 43 11.99 -2.90 -0.69
N LEU A 44 11.44 -1.86 -0.09
CA LEU A 44 10.91 -2.01 1.25
C LEU A 44 10.06 -3.30 1.18
N LEU A 45 10.56 -4.39 1.74
CA LEU A 45 9.71 -5.52 2.11
C LEU A 45 8.72 -4.89 3.07
N ARG A 46 7.58 -4.46 2.54
CA ARG A 46 6.36 -4.46 3.34
C ARG A 46 6.25 -5.91 3.73
N ASP A 47 6.59 -6.20 4.97
CA ASP A 47 6.17 -7.43 5.57
C ASP A 47 4.66 -7.47 5.35
N ASP A 48 4.23 -8.26 4.37
CA ASP A 48 2.91 -8.87 4.37
C ASP A 48 2.95 -9.93 5.48
N THR A 49 3.23 -9.50 6.71
CA THR A 49 2.80 -10.23 7.88
C THR A 49 1.30 -10.02 7.93
N PRO A 50 0.49 -11.07 7.75
CA PRO A 50 -0.80 -11.09 8.40
C PRO A 50 -0.55 -11.24 9.92
N GLU A 51 0.14 -10.30 10.55
CA GLU A 51 0.02 -10.05 12.00
C GLU A 51 -1.28 -9.28 12.23
N GLU A 52 -2.36 -9.89 11.76
CA GLU A 52 -3.73 -9.58 12.18
C GLU A 52 -4.44 -10.93 12.39
N ALA A 53 -3.71 -11.87 12.98
CA ALA A 53 -4.24 -13.07 13.60
C ALA A 53 -4.39 -12.84 15.11
N GLU A 54 -4.96 -11.70 15.52
CA GLU A 54 -5.58 -11.60 16.84
C GLU A 54 -6.72 -10.57 16.79
N GLY A 55 -7.95 -11.07 16.93
CA GLY A 55 -9.15 -10.24 16.89
C GLY A 55 -9.80 -10.21 15.52
N GLY A 56 -10.56 -11.26 15.22
CA GLY A 56 -11.67 -11.20 14.28
C GLY A 56 -12.70 -10.17 14.77
N CYS A 57 -12.40 -8.89 14.57
CA CYS A 57 -13.39 -7.84 14.63
C CYS A 57 -13.80 -7.61 13.18
N VAL A 58 -14.94 -8.18 12.82
CA VAL A 58 -15.70 -7.83 11.62
C VAL A 58 -15.56 -6.33 11.43
N ALA A 59 -15.06 -5.91 10.27
CA ALA A 59 -14.90 -4.49 9.97
C ALA A 59 -16.28 -3.84 10.07
N LEU A 60 -16.54 -3.22 11.23
CA LEU A 60 -17.77 -2.53 11.53
C LEU A 60 -17.75 -1.24 10.72
N ILE A 61 -18.85 -0.98 10.02
CA ILE A 61 -19.10 0.32 9.42
C ILE A 61 -19.02 1.34 10.56
N LEU A 62 -18.03 2.24 10.49
CA LEU A 62 -17.81 3.20 11.58
C LEU A 62 -18.80 4.34 11.44
N GLY A 63 -19.45 4.69 12.54
CA GLY A 63 -20.28 5.89 12.65
C GLY A 63 -19.44 7.17 12.74
N GLU A 64 -20.08 8.32 12.54
CA GLU A 64 -19.42 9.64 12.60
C GLU A 64 -18.69 9.89 13.93
N ALA A 65 -19.31 9.54 15.07
CA ALA A 65 -18.71 9.71 16.39
C ALA A 65 -17.44 8.87 16.58
N GLU A 66 -17.43 7.64 16.05
CA GLU A 66 -16.29 6.72 16.13
C GLU A 66 -15.15 7.22 15.24
N ILE A 67 -15.47 7.70 14.04
CA ILE A 67 -14.50 8.32 13.13
C ILE A 67 -13.84 9.53 13.81
N GLN A 68 -14.62 10.41 14.44
CA GLN A 68 -14.11 11.58 15.15
C GLN A 68 -13.23 11.19 16.35
N GLN A 69 -13.63 10.17 17.10
CA GLN A 69 -12.85 9.64 18.21
C GLN A 69 -11.49 9.11 17.74
N PHE A 70 -11.46 8.30 16.67
CA PHE A 70 -10.21 7.77 16.13
C PHE A 70 -9.32 8.88 15.55
N LEU A 71 -9.90 9.88 14.89
CA LEU A 71 -9.16 11.04 14.42
C LEU A 71 -8.55 11.83 15.58
N TRP A 72 -9.31 12.05 16.65
CA TRP A 72 -8.82 12.72 17.85
C TRP A 72 -7.68 11.95 18.50
N LEU A 73 -7.83 10.62 18.66
CA LEU A 73 -6.79 9.75 19.20
C LEU A 73 -5.54 9.70 18.30
N ALA A 74 -5.72 9.70 16.97
CA ALA A 74 -4.62 9.71 16.02
C ALA A 74 -3.82 11.02 16.04
N GLN A 75 -4.49 12.15 16.33
CA GLN A 75 -3.89 13.49 16.35
C GLN A 75 -3.33 13.90 17.72
N ARG A 76 -4.00 13.51 18.82
CA ARG A 76 -3.70 13.97 20.19
C ARG A 76 -3.31 12.85 21.15
N GLY A 77 -3.35 11.59 20.73
CA GLY A 77 -2.96 10.45 21.56
C GLY A 77 -1.50 10.58 22.01
N THR A 78 -1.28 10.63 23.32
CA THR A 78 0.04 10.74 23.95
C THR A 78 0.79 9.40 23.96
N GLY A 79 0.08 8.28 23.81
CA GLY A 79 0.65 6.94 23.69
C GLY A 79 0.79 6.48 22.24
N GLU A 80 2.00 6.09 21.84
CA GLU A 80 2.28 5.54 20.50
C GLU A 80 1.37 4.36 20.16
N LYS A 81 1.15 3.45 21.12
CA LYS A 81 0.24 2.29 20.96
C LYS A 81 -1.22 2.67 20.74
N GLU A 82 -1.71 3.70 21.42
CA GLU A 82 -3.11 4.15 21.29
C GLU A 82 -3.32 4.82 19.94
N ARG A 83 -2.33 5.62 19.50
CA ARG A 83 -2.31 6.24 18.18
C ARG A 83 -2.29 5.18 17.07
N GLU A 84 -1.44 4.17 17.20
CA GLU A 84 -1.36 3.05 16.25
C GLU A 84 -2.68 2.28 16.20
N GLY A 85 -3.26 1.92 17.35
CA GLY A 85 -4.55 1.22 17.42
C GLY A 85 -5.69 2.02 16.78
N ALA A 86 -5.73 3.34 17.01
CA ALA A 86 -6.71 4.24 16.39
C ALA A 86 -6.53 4.31 14.86
N LEU A 87 -5.29 4.40 14.37
CA LEU A 87 -5.00 4.42 12.94
C LEU A 87 -5.32 3.09 12.25
N VAL A 88 -5.05 1.95 12.90
CA VAL A 88 -5.40 0.63 12.39
C VAL A 88 -6.91 0.47 12.31
N SER A 89 -7.64 0.89 13.35
CA SER A 89 -9.11 0.84 13.40
C SER A 89 -9.73 1.74 12.31
N LEU A 90 -9.23 2.96 12.17
CA LEU A 90 -9.66 3.90 11.12
C LEU A 90 -9.37 3.35 9.71
N ARG A 91 -8.18 2.78 9.49
CA ARG A 91 -7.80 2.15 8.21
C ARG A 91 -8.76 1.03 7.82
N ARG A 92 -9.17 0.18 8.78
CA ARG A 92 -10.12 -0.91 8.54
C ARG A 92 -11.51 -0.38 8.24
N GLY A 93 -12.02 0.56 9.04
CA GLY A 93 -13.34 1.14 8.81
C GLY A 93 -13.45 1.85 7.45
N LEU A 94 -12.40 2.55 7.03
CA LEU A 94 -12.32 3.21 5.71
C LEU A 94 -12.23 2.23 4.53
N GLN A 95 -12.17 0.92 4.75
CA GLN A 95 -12.34 -0.06 3.66
C GLN A 95 -13.78 -0.10 3.16
N HIS A 96 -14.74 0.39 3.96
CA HIS A 96 -16.16 0.42 3.60
C HIS A 96 -16.57 1.77 2.98
N PRO A 97 -17.30 1.76 1.85
CA PRO A 97 -17.72 2.99 1.18
C PRO A 97 -18.67 3.84 2.03
N GLU A 98 -19.48 3.23 2.89
CA GLU A 98 -20.39 3.93 3.81
C GLU A 98 -19.61 4.75 4.84
N THR A 99 -18.57 4.15 5.41
CA THR A 99 -17.64 4.83 6.33
C THR A 99 -16.89 5.96 5.61
N GLN A 100 -16.47 5.74 4.36
CA GLN A 100 -15.78 6.78 3.57
C GLN A 100 -16.68 7.99 3.32
N GLN A 101 -17.95 7.77 2.95
CA GLN A 101 -18.91 8.87 2.76
C GLN A 101 -19.14 9.65 4.05
N THR A 102 -19.25 8.94 5.18
CA THR A 102 -19.40 9.58 6.50
C THR A 102 -18.15 10.39 6.85
N PHE A 103 -16.96 9.82 6.63
CA PHE A 103 -15.67 10.48 6.84
C PHE A 103 -15.53 11.77 6.02
N ILE A 104 -15.86 11.71 4.72
CA ILE A 104 -15.80 12.87 3.82
C ILE A 104 -16.78 13.94 4.27
N ARG A 105 -18.03 13.58 4.60
CA ARG A 105 -19.04 14.50 5.10
C ARG A 105 -18.58 15.21 6.39
N SER A 106 -18.05 14.45 7.34
CA SER A 106 -17.53 15.01 8.59
C SER A 106 -16.31 15.91 8.38
N ALA A 107 -15.49 15.64 7.36
CA ALA A 107 -14.36 16.50 6.99
C ALA A 107 -14.84 17.79 6.29
N GLU A 108 -15.78 17.70 5.36
CA GLU A 108 -16.36 18.85 4.67
C GLU A 108 -17.07 19.82 5.63
N GLY A 109 -17.75 19.30 6.66
CA GLY A 109 -18.35 20.12 7.71
C GLY A 109 -17.33 20.89 8.57
N GLN A 110 -16.07 20.43 8.65
CA GLN A 110 -14.99 21.12 9.38
C GLN A 110 -14.31 22.22 8.55
N TYR A 111 -14.52 22.23 7.23
CA TYR A 111 -14.06 23.28 6.31
C TYR A 111 -15.19 24.21 5.83
N ALA A 112 -16.41 24.04 6.35
CA ALA A 112 -17.48 25.01 6.18
C ALA A 112 -17.11 26.30 6.94
N ASP A 113 -16.53 27.24 6.19
CA ASP A 113 -16.09 28.56 6.63
C ASP A 113 -17.14 29.24 7.55
N PRO A 114 -16.84 29.46 8.85
CA PRO A 114 -17.70 30.24 9.74
C PRO A 114 -17.64 31.75 9.43
N GLY A 115 -16.87 32.17 8.43
CA GLY A 115 -16.56 33.56 8.11
C GLY A 115 -17.44 34.25 7.07
N ARG A 116 -18.44 33.61 6.46
CA ARG A 116 -19.35 34.32 5.54
C ARG A 116 -20.45 35.04 6.31
N ALA A 117 -20.08 36.16 6.92
CA ALA A 117 -21.02 37.15 7.41
C ALA A 117 -21.95 37.58 6.26
N PRO A 118 -23.27 37.74 6.50
CA PRO A 118 -24.14 38.38 5.53
C PRO A 118 -23.64 39.81 5.33
N ASP A 119 -23.35 40.17 4.08
CA ASP A 119 -22.99 41.53 3.67
C ASP A 119 -24.00 42.52 4.28
N GLN A 120 -23.58 43.26 5.31
CA GLN A 120 -24.31 44.43 5.78
C GLN A 120 -24.22 45.48 4.69
N GLN A 121 -25.35 45.74 4.03
CA GLN A 121 -25.48 46.89 3.13
C GLN A 121 -25.13 48.17 3.92
N PRO A 122 -24.15 48.97 3.47
CA PRO A 122 -23.86 50.25 4.11
C PRO A 122 -25.01 51.21 3.83
N GLY A 123 -25.39 51.95 4.87
CA GLY A 123 -26.58 52.77 4.92
C GLY A 123 -26.75 53.77 3.78
N SER A 124 -28.01 53.95 3.43
CA SER A 124 -28.52 55.19 2.85
C SER A 124 -29.04 56.06 4.00
N ALA A 125 -28.15 56.86 4.58
CA ALA A 125 -28.55 58.01 5.37
C ALA A 125 -28.86 59.20 4.44
N ALA A 126 -29.86 59.98 4.85
CA ALA A 126 -30.15 61.36 4.45
C ALA A 126 -30.81 61.61 3.08
N ALA A 127 -32.13 61.85 3.11
CA ALA A 127 -32.72 63.19 2.93
C ALA A 127 -34.16 63.20 3.45
#